data_AF-A0A914IN07-F1
#
_entry.id   AF-A0A914IN07-F1
#
_cell.length_a   1.000
_cell.length_b   1.000
_cell.length_c   1.000
_cell.angle_alpha   90.00
_cell.angle_beta   90.00
_cell.angle_gamma   90.00
#
_symmetry.space_group_name_H-M   'P 1'
#
loop_
_entity.id
_entity.type
_entity.pdbx_description
1 polymer ?
#
loop_
_entity_poly.entity_id
_entity_poly.type
_entity_poly.pdbx_seq_one_letter_code
_entity_poly.pdbx_strand_id
1 'polypeptide(L)'
;MASVDDFWLFKGLAEDPYGLLPLNNLSSKSQATTTKFVERIGGYQWYLADDEPTILIPGMPREYQFFRGGRLNQDAGVLIYDVNHLKLNDGSLDPVILAARHCVQKRKKEINFDEYDFVTDAVNLQKLFAFAQEAGEGLFRIDCERVGKTVFLSRIEASDLMEIGHVTFDQGLKHKASKPRSKHCTGPYFQLVSYQFGQFKMLVRYEVDMADYNAGKVGEFDKEVDSLPERKKFAENQKLNFVEFGDVSKAVPLQLLTTYPDGAGFPFFTWAQLFFTAADQEVVGFFKGNDFGKPSFYALTDVSKMMKPLPYVVLSKVHDALLKIRMFLIRNSPYFRCGLIWKGKAHLEIYEKLPEAESPLSQGVRDFLATQCKEPIEDGPIAEAPEPEPEPEPQPEPEKPKEEPPKAEPKKKTTKTTTTTTAEKAAGSAAKSTPAKKAAPKK
;
A
#
# COMPACT_ATOMS: atom_id res chain seq x y z
N MET A 1 -31.97 1.96 10.61
CA MET A 1 -30.59 2.30 10.97
C MET A 1 -29.93 0.98 11.31
N ALA A 2 -28.94 0.53 10.53
CA ALA A 2 -28.09 -0.59 10.97
C ALA A 2 -27.38 -0.14 12.26
N SER A 3 -27.24 -1.02 13.26
CA SER A 3 -26.48 -0.67 14.46
C SER A 3 -25.02 -0.40 14.08
N VAL A 4 -24.28 0.32 14.91
CA VAL A 4 -22.84 0.56 14.69
C VAL A 4 -22.06 -0.76 14.57
N ASP A 5 -22.60 -1.85 15.12
CA ASP A 5 -22.06 -3.21 15.09
C ASP A 5 -22.05 -3.85 13.69
N ASP A 6 -22.94 -3.40 12.80
CA ASP A 6 -23.06 -3.93 11.43
C ASP A 6 -22.14 -3.22 10.42
N PHE A 7 -21.44 -2.15 10.83
CA PHE A 7 -20.54 -1.46 9.92
C PHE A 7 -19.21 -2.22 9.82
N TRP A 8 -18.85 -2.63 8.59
CA TRP A 8 -17.68 -3.48 8.30
C TRP A 8 -16.38 -3.00 8.95
N LEU A 9 -16.20 -1.69 9.12
CA LEU A 9 -15.04 -1.11 9.79
C LEU A 9 -14.92 -1.61 11.24
N PHE A 10 -16.01 -1.77 11.97
CA PHE A 10 -16.00 -2.11 13.40
C PHE A 10 -16.29 -3.60 13.69
N LYS A 11 -16.64 -4.40 12.68
CA LYS A 11 -16.94 -5.83 12.85
C LYS A 11 -15.80 -6.57 13.56
N GLY A 12 -16.10 -7.19 14.71
CA GLY A 12 -15.13 -7.97 15.49
C GLY A 12 -14.09 -7.12 16.25
N LEU A 13 -14.34 -5.83 16.41
CA LEU A 13 -13.54 -4.93 17.24
C LEU A 13 -14.28 -4.57 18.52
N ALA A 14 -13.54 -4.13 19.54
CA ALA A 14 -14.11 -3.53 20.73
C ALA A 14 -14.90 -2.25 20.38
N GLU A 15 -15.88 -1.90 21.22
CA GLU A 15 -16.74 -0.72 21.01
C GLU A 15 -15.94 0.59 21.08
N ASP A 16 -15.05 0.69 22.07
CA ASP A 16 -14.24 1.88 22.30
C ASP A 16 -12.83 1.77 21.69
N PRO A 17 -12.28 2.87 21.16
CA PRO A 17 -10.91 2.88 20.67
C PRO A 17 -9.94 2.66 21.84
N TYR A 18 -9.06 1.67 21.68
CA TYR A 18 -7.94 1.41 22.57
C TYR A 18 -6.95 2.59 22.60
N GLY A 19 -6.77 3.27 21.47
CA GLY A 19 -5.86 4.41 21.39
C GLY A 19 -5.88 5.11 20.03
N LEU A 20 -5.03 6.11 19.88
CA LEU A 20 -4.90 6.89 18.64
C LEU A 20 -3.43 6.95 18.20
N LEU A 21 -3.20 6.97 16.89
CA LEU A 21 -1.93 7.33 16.28
C LEU A 21 -2.09 8.63 15.48
N PRO A 22 -1.82 9.80 16.10
CA PRO A 22 -1.91 11.08 15.43
C PRO A 22 -0.89 11.25 14.31
N LEU A 23 -1.32 11.85 13.20
CA LEU A 23 -0.46 12.11 12.03
C LEU A 23 0.67 13.10 12.37
N ASN A 24 0.40 14.10 13.20
CA ASN A 24 1.40 15.08 13.65
C ASN A 24 2.49 14.47 14.53
N ASN A 25 2.24 13.29 15.12
CA ASN A 25 3.26 12.56 15.86
C ASN A 25 4.21 11.83 14.91
N LEU A 26 3.86 11.64 13.63
CA LEU A 26 4.70 10.91 12.67
C LEU A 26 5.88 11.75 12.16
N SER A 27 7.08 11.19 12.24
CA SER A 27 8.31 11.84 11.82
C SER A 27 8.40 12.00 10.31
N SER A 28 8.62 13.23 9.86
CA SER A 28 8.94 13.55 8.45
C SER A 28 10.44 13.42 8.12
N LYS A 29 11.27 12.96 9.07
CA LYS A 29 12.74 12.98 8.97
C LYS A 29 13.38 11.61 8.72
N SER A 30 12.59 10.54 8.59
CA SER A 30 13.15 9.21 8.29
C SER A 30 13.87 9.21 6.93
N GLN A 31 15.03 8.56 6.87
CA GLN A 31 15.82 8.40 5.65
C GLN A 31 15.33 7.23 4.77
N ALA A 32 14.23 6.58 5.13
CA ALA A 32 13.65 5.48 4.36
C ALA A 32 12.96 6.01 3.09
N THR A 33 13.75 6.25 2.04
CA THR A 33 13.27 6.83 0.76
C THR A 33 13.34 5.87 -0.43
N THR A 34 13.86 4.66 -0.21
CA THR A 34 14.08 3.64 -1.25
C THR A 34 13.80 2.24 -0.71
N THR A 35 13.36 1.33 -1.57
CA THR A 35 13.44 -0.11 -1.32
C THR A 35 14.81 -0.65 -1.74
N LYS A 36 15.40 -1.55 -0.95
CA LYS A 36 16.72 -2.16 -1.20
C LYS A 36 16.61 -3.68 -1.17
N PHE A 37 17.57 -4.37 -1.79
CA PHE A 37 17.67 -5.84 -1.77
C PHE A 37 16.37 -6.53 -2.22
N VAL A 38 15.72 -5.99 -3.25
CA VAL A 38 14.47 -6.53 -3.77
C VAL A 38 14.69 -7.93 -4.34
N GLU A 39 13.95 -8.91 -3.83
CA GLU A 39 13.95 -10.29 -4.31
C GLU A 39 12.53 -10.82 -4.50
N ARG A 40 12.27 -11.41 -5.67
CA ARG A 40 11.07 -12.24 -5.90
C ARG A 40 11.22 -13.59 -5.19
N ILE A 41 10.49 -13.76 -4.09
CA ILE A 41 10.55 -14.96 -3.24
C ILE A 41 9.74 -16.10 -3.83
N GLY A 42 8.59 -15.79 -4.42
CA GLY A 42 7.68 -16.77 -5.01
C GLY A 42 6.43 -16.08 -5.52
N GLY A 43 5.43 -16.86 -5.85
CA GLY A 43 4.13 -16.35 -6.25
C GLY A 43 3.08 -17.44 -6.11
N TYR A 44 1.83 -17.06 -6.25
CA TYR A 44 0.75 -18.01 -6.37
C TYR A 44 -0.38 -17.39 -7.19
N GLN A 45 -1.28 -18.22 -7.72
CA GLN A 45 -2.42 -17.76 -8.48
C GLN A 45 -3.68 -18.48 -8.01
N TRP A 46 -4.78 -17.76 -7.83
CA TRP A 46 -6.03 -18.40 -7.47
C TRP A 46 -6.59 -19.20 -8.64
N TYR A 47 -6.89 -20.46 -8.39
CA TYR A 47 -7.66 -21.30 -9.30
C TYR A 47 -9.14 -21.09 -9.02
N LEU A 48 -9.85 -20.51 -9.98
CA LEU A 48 -11.25 -20.08 -9.83
C LEU A 48 -12.24 -20.92 -10.66
N ALA A 49 -11.81 -22.08 -11.17
CA ALA A 49 -12.71 -22.94 -11.94
C ALA A 49 -13.70 -23.72 -11.06
N ASP A 50 -13.47 -23.75 -9.75
CA ASP A 50 -14.37 -24.31 -8.75
C ASP A 50 -14.34 -23.48 -7.45
N ASP A 51 -15.21 -23.86 -6.51
CA ASP A 51 -15.39 -23.12 -5.26
C ASP A 51 -14.32 -23.42 -4.22
N GLU A 52 -13.61 -24.55 -4.34
CA GLU A 52 -12.61 -24.98 -3.37
C GLU A 52 -11.43 -23.99 -3.32
N PRO A 53 -11.02 -23.50 -2.14
CA PRO A 53 -9.86 -22.64 -2.01
C PRO A 53 -8.59 -23.35 -2.50
N THR A 54 -8.16 -23.01 -3.71
CA THR A 54 -7.05 -23.67 -4.39
C THR A 54 -6.13 -22.62 -5.02
N ILE A 55 -4.84 -22.72 -4.73
CA ILE A 55 -3.82 -21.89 -5.36
C ILE A 55 -2.89 -22.72 -6.25
N LEU A 56 -2.51 -22.17 -7.39
CA LEU A 56 -1.45 -22.68 -8.25
C LEU A 56 -0.12 -22.08 -7.79
N ILE A 57 0.91 -22.90 -7.63
CA ILE A 57 2.22 -22.47 -7.14
C ILE A 57 3.32 -22.87 -8.13
N PRO A 58 4.06 -21.91 -8.71
CA PRO A 58 3.92 -20.46 -8.52
C PRO A 58 2.72 -19.85 -9.28
N GLY A 59 2.06 -20.58 -10.18
CA GLY A 59 1.10 -20.03 -11.13
C GLY A 59 1.78 -19.37 -12.34
N MET A 60 0.99 -18.73 -13.21
CA MET A 60 1.49 -17.96 -14.36
C MET A 60 0.63 -16.71 -14.59
N PRO A 61 1.15 -15.49 -14.37
CA PRO A 61 0.43 -14.28 -14.70
C PRO A 61 0.09 -14.24 -16.20
N ARG A 62 -0.89 -13.41 -16.55
CA ARG A 62 -1.34 -13.27 -17.93
C ARG A 62 -0.19 -12.76 -18.80
N GLU A 63 -0.03 -13.31 -19.97
CA GLU A 63 0.98 -12.86 -20.92
C GLU A 63 0.53 -11.58 -21.60
N TYR A 64 1.37 -10.55 -21.54
CA TYR A 64 1.17 -9.31 -22.27
C TYR A 64 1.01 -9.57 -23.77
N GLN A 65 0.03 -8.91 -24.37
CA GLN A 65 -0.25 -8.90 -25.80
C GLN A 65 -0.22 -7.45 -26.29
N PHE A 66 0.46 -7.22 -27.41
CA PHE A 66 0.55 -5.88 -27.98
C PHE A 66 -0.83 -5.33 -28.36
N PHE A 67 -1.20 -4.18 -27.78
CA PHE A 67 -2.39 -3.44 -28.11
C PHE A 67 -2.02 -2.06 -28.68
N ARG A 68 -2.42 -1.79 -29.94
CA ARG A 68 -2.10 -0.54 -30.65
C ARG A 68 -3.00 0.66 -30.30
N GLY A 69 -3.97 0.48 -29.40
CA GLY A 69 -5.07 1.42 -29.20
C GLY A 69 -6.32 1.06 -30.00
N GLY A 70 -7.44 1.68 -29.63
CA GLY A 70 -8.77 1.40 -30.18
C GLY A 70 -9.87 1.70 -29.16
N ARG A 71 -11.10 1.30 -29.49
CA ARG A 71 -12.25 1.49 -28.60
C ARG A 71 -12.38 0.35 -27.60
N LEU A 72 -12.60 0.70 -26.33
CA LEU A 72 -12.97 -0.23 -25.27
C LEU A 72 -14.38 0.08 -24.77
N ASN A 73 -15.08 -0.96 -24.33
CA ASN A 73 -16.33 -0.77 -23.59
C ASN A 73 -15.97 -0.42 -22.15
N GLN A 74 -16.73 0.50 -21.55
CA GLN A 74 -16.62 0.76 -20.12
C GLN A 74 -16.90 -0.53 -19.35
N ASP A 75 -16.10 -0.79 -18.32
CA ASP A 75 -16.31 -1.94 -17.47
C ASP A 75 -17.63 -1.80 -16.71
N ALA A 76 -18.28 -2.93 -16.47
CA ALA A 76 -19.53 -3.02 -15.74
C ALA A 76 -19.63 -4.37 -15.03
N GLY A 77 -20.54 -4.46 -14.06
CA GLY A 77 -20.78 -5.68 -13.29
C GLY A 77 -20.00 -5.72 -11.97
N VAL A 78 -19.73 -6.95 -11.51
CA VAL A 78 -19.11 -7.21 -10.22
C VAL A 78 -17.72 -7.81 -10.42
N LEU A 79 -16.73 -7.28 -9.72
CA LEU A 79 -15.35 -7.80 -9.71
C LEU A 79 -14.98 -8.33 -8.32
N ILE A 80 -14.08 -9.31 -8.29
CA ILE A 80 -13.51 -9.79 -7.03
C ILE A 80 -12.44 -8.79 -6.58
N TYR A 81 -12.69 -8.10 -5.48
CA TYR A 81 -11.84 -7.05 -4.94
C TYR A 81 -10.83 -7.57 -3.90
N ASP A 82 -11.20 -8.59 -3.14
CA ASP A 82 -10.26 -9.35 -2.29
C ASP A 82 -10.52 -10.86 -2.39
N VAL A 83 -9.84 -11.50 -3.34
CA VAL A 83 -9.96 -12.95 -3.51
C VAL A 83 -9.36 -13.73 -2.34
N ASN A 84 -8.36 -13.17 -1.64
CA ASN A 84 -7.70 -13.88 -0.56
C ASN A 84 -8.64 -13.99 0.65
N HIS A 85 -9.28 -12.88 1.02
CA HIS A 85 -10.31 -12.89 2.07
C HIS A 85 -11.58 -13.63 1.63
N LEU A 86 -12.02 -13.48 0.37
CA LEU A 86 -13.17 -14.21 -0.17
C LEU A 86 -13.02 -15.73 -0.05
N LYS A 87 -11.83 -16.26 -0.37
CA LYS A 87 -11.57 -17.70 -0.38
C LYS A 87 -11.10 -18.22 0.99
N LEU A 88 -10.47 -17.37 1.79
CA LEU A 88 -9.95 -17.69 3.12
C LEU A 88 -10.12 -16.48 4.06
N ASN A 89 -11.32 -16.31 4.61
CA ASN A 89 -11.62 -15.22 5.54
C ASN A 89 -10.80 -15.31 6.83
N ASP A 90 -10.64 -16.52 7.36
CA ASP A 90 -9.76 -16.84 8.50
C ASP A 90 -8.47 -17.50 7.98
N GLY A 91 -7.44 -16.67 7.79
CA GLY A 91 -6.17 -17.05 7.16
C GLY A 91 -5.90 -16.37 5.81
N SER A 92 -6.35 -15.14 5.58
CA SER A 92 -6.17 -14.45 4.29
C SER A 92 -4.70 -14.17 3.93
N LEU A 93 -3.78 -14.22 4.91
CA LEU A 93 -2.32 -14.16 4.70
C LEU A 93 -1.66 -15.53 4.62
N ASP A 94 -2.36 -16.63 4.91
CA ASP A 94 -1.81 -17.99 4.83
C ASP A 94 -1.19 -18.31 3.45
N PRO A 95 -1.82 -17.93 2.31
CA PRO A 95 -1.23 -18.16 1.00
C PRO A 95 0.16 -17.53 0.83
N VAL A 96 0.43 -16.37 1.47
CA VAL A 96 1.74 -15.71 1.42
C VAL A 96 2.80 -16.57 2.09
N ILE A 97 2.51 -17.08 3.29
CA ILE A 97 3.44 -17.87 4.09
C ILE A 97 3.70 -19.22 3.42
N LEU A 98 2.62 -19.91 3.05
CA LEU A 98 2.68 -21.27 2.53
C LEU A 98 3.29 -21.32 1.12
N ALA A 99 2.93 -20.38 0.24
CA ALA A 99 3.54 -20.31 -1.09
C ALA A 99 5.00 -19.86 -1.04
N ALA A 100 5.37 -18.88 -0.20
CA ALA A 100 6.76 -18.47 -0.04
C ALA A 100 7.63 -19.64 0.42
N ARG A 101 7.20 -20.37 1.46
CA ARG A 101 7.88 -21.57 1.96
C ARG A 101 8.03 -22.62 0.87
N HIS A 102 6.94 -22.95 0.18
CA HIS A 102 6.95 -23.96 -0.88
C HIS A 102 7.91 -23.60 -2.03
N CYS A 103 7.85 -22.36 -2.54
CA CYS A 103 8.73 -21.89 -3.60
C CYS A 103 10.21 -21.88 -3.20
N VAL A 104 10.53 -21.50 -1.95
CA VAL A 104 11.91 -21.47 -1.44
C VAL A 104 12.43 -22.89 -1.24
N GLN A 105 11.62 -23.80 -0.69
CA GLN A 105 11.98 -25.21 -0.50
C GLN A 105 12.25 -25.93 -1.82
N LYS A 106 11.48 -25.66 -2.89
CA LYS A 106 11.76 -26.21 -4.24
C LYS A 106 13.14 -25.83 -4.76
N ARG A 107 13.69 -24.71 -4.31
CA ARG A 107 15.06 -24.26 -4.63
C ARG A 107 16.11 -24.79 -3.65
N LYS A 108 15.77 -25.79 -2.82
CA LYS A 108 16.63 -26.38 -1.79
C LYS A 108 17.17 -25.35 -0.80
N LYS A 109 16.36 -24.34 -0.49
CA LYS A 109 16.62 -23.32 0.52
C LYS A 109 15.52 -23.37 1.57
N GLU A 110 15.77 -22.72 2.70
CA GLU A 110 14.77 -22.48 3.73
C GLU A 110 14.49 -20.98 3.83
N ILE A 111 13.24 -20.66 4.16
CA ILE A 111 12.85 -19.30 4.53
C ILE A 111 12.71 -19.25 6.04
N ASN A 112 13.36 -18.27 6.66
CA ASN A 112 13.20 -17.97 8.07
C ASN A 112 12.29 -16.75 8.20
N PHE A 113 11.06 -16.96 8.67
CA PHE A 113 10.10 -15.88 8.82
C PHE A 113 10.48 -14.90 9.95
N ASP A 114 11.31 -15.32 10.92
CA ASP A 114 11.84 -14.43 11.98
C ASP A 114 12.73 -13.32 11.43
N GLU A 115 13.22 -13.42 10.20
CA GLU A 115 14.02 -12.33 9.63
C GLU A 115 13.18 -11.13 9.23
N TYR A 116 11.87 -11.31 9.04
CA TYR A 116 10.97 -10.26 8.58
C TYR A 116 10.38 -9.48 9.77
N ASP A 117 10.37 -8.16 9.64
CA ASP A 117 9.64 -7.30 10.58
C ASP A 117 8.16 -7.22 10.21
N PHE A 118 7.84 -7.27 8.91
CA PHE A 118 6.47 -7.19 8.41
C PHE A 118 6.20 -8.21 7.32
N VAL A 119 5.02 -8.83 7.40
CA VAL A 119 4.38 -9.56 6.29
C VAL A 119 3.05 -8.88 5.97
N THR A 120 2.86 -8.43 4.73
CA THR A 120 1.66 -7.65 4.37
C THR A 120 1.34 -7.66 2.87
N ASP A 121 0.26 -6.98 2.50
CA ASP A 121 -0.12 -6.57 1.16
C ASP A 121 0.42 -5.18 0.83
N ALA A 122 0.82 -4.96 -0.44
CA ALA A 122 1.17 -3.63 -0.93
C ALA A 122 0.01 -2.63 -0.77
N VAL A 123 -1.24 -3.10 -0.80
CA VAL A 123 -2.44 -2.28 -0.58
C VAL A 123 -2.45 -1.64 0.82
N ASN A 124 -2.02 -2.35 1.86
CA ASN A 124 -1.95 -1.79 3.22
C ASN A 124 -0.91 -0.67 3.31
N LEU A 125 0.22 -0.82 2.63
CA LEU A 125 1.25 0.21 2.55
C LEU A 125 0.74 1.44 1.77
N GLN A 126 -0.03 1.24 0.71
CA GLN A 126 -0.70 2.33 -0.02
C GLN A 126 -1.76 3.04 0.83
N LYS A 127 -2.53 2.31 1.65
CA LYS A 127 -3.47 2.87 2.62
C LYS A 127 -2.76 3.75 3.66
N LEU A 128 -1.67 3.26 4.25
CA LEU A 128 -0.84 4.04 5.17
C LEU A 128 -0.22 5.27 4.49
N PHE A 129 0.16 5.15 3.21
CA PHE A 129 0.66 6.26 2.42
C PHE A 129 -0.41 7.33 2.17
N ALA A 130 -1.63 6.92 1.81
CA ALA A 130 -2.76 7.83 1.65
C ALA A 130 -3.08 8.57 2.96
N PHE A 131 -3.10 7.86 4.10
CA PHE A 131 -3.22 8.47 5.43
C PHE A 131 -2.10 9.50 5.69
N ALA A 132 -0.84 9.13 5.44
CA ALA A 132 0.31 10.00 5.70
C ALA A 132 0.34 11.26 4.82
N GLN A 133 -0.28 11.20 3.64
CA GLN A 133 -0.45 12.30 2.70
C GLN A 133 -1.73 13.11 2.96
N GLU A 134 -2.63 12.63 3.81
CA GLU A 134 -3.99 13.16 3.96
C GLU A 134 -4.74 13.17 2.61
N ALA A 135 -4.47 12.16 1.79
CA ALA A 135 -5.01 12.05 0.44
C ALA A 135 -6.35 11.30 0.44
N GLY A 136 -7.39 12.00 0.01
CA GLY A 136 -8.75 11.47 -0.14
C GLY A 136 -9.57 11.51 1.16
N GLU A 137 -10.84 11.11 1.06
CA GLU A 137 -11.76 11.00 2.20
C GLU A 137 -11.61 9.65 2.94
N GLY A 138 -10.50 8.95 2.69
CA GLY A 138 -10.38 7.49 2.74
C GLY A 138 -10.85 6.84 4.04
N LEU A 139 -11.70 5.83 3.87
CA LEU A 139 -12.13 4.89 4.89
C LEU A 139 -11.38 3.58 4.68
N PHE A 140 -10.51 3.21 5.62
CA PHE A 140 -9.89 1.89 5.58
C PHE A 140 -9.77 1.27 6.96
N ARG A 141 -9.65 -0.05 6.96
CA ARG A 141 -9.19 -0.85 8.09
C ARG A 141 -8.01 -1.73 7.70
N ILE A 142 -7.04 -1.79 8.60
CA ILE A 142 -5.91 -2.73 8.55
C ILE A 142 -5.88 -3.51 9.87
N ASP A 143 -6.09 -4.82 9.79
CA ASP A 143 -5.96 -5.69 10.94
C ASP A 143 -4.50 -6.07 11.17
N CYS A 144 -4.11 -6.01 12.43
CA CYS A 144 -2.74 -6.11 12.90
C CYS A 144 -2.64 -7.18 13.98
N GLU A 145 -1.68 -8.09 13.81
CA GLU A 145 -1.28 -9.06 14.83
C GLU A 145 0.21 -9.38 14.72
N ARG A 146 0.77 -10.11 15.68
CA ARG A 146 2.17 -10.55 15.65
C ARG A 146 2.34 -12.01 16.03
N VAL A 147 3.44 -12.60 15.54
CA VAL A 147 4.00 -13.86 16.01
C VAL A 147 5.48 -13.63 16.25
N GLY A 148 5.95 -13.79 17.50
CA GLY A 148 7.26 -13.26 17.89
C GLY A 148 7.35 -11.76 17.62
N LYS A 149 8.46 -11.30 17.03
CA LYS A 149 8.65 -9.89 16.62
C LYS A 149 8.04 -9.53 15.27
N THR A 150 7.61 -10.52 14.47
CA THR A 150 7.12 -10.30 13.11
C THR A 150 5.66 -9.86 13.16
N VAL A 151 5.36 -8.75 12.49
CA VAL A 151 4.04 -8.13 12.43
C VAL A 151 3.34 -8.49 11.13
N PHE A 152 2.07 -8.84 11.22
CA PHE A 152 1.21 -9.17 10.10
C PHE A 152 0.16 -8.07 9.95
N LEU A 153 0.08 -7.50 8.76
CA LEU A 153 -0.89 -6.45 8.44
C LEU A 153 -1.77 -6.94 7.29
N SER A 154 -3.06 -7.10 7.54
CA SER A 154 -4.06 -7.57 6.58
C SER A 154 -5.11 -6.50 6.32
N ARG A 155 -5.51 -6.37 5.04
CA ARG A 155 -6.59 -5.47 4.68
C ARG A 155 -7.92 -6.07 5.13
N ILE A 156 -8.83 -5.21 5.57
CA ILE A 156 -10.26 -5.52 5.62
C ILE A 156 -10.93 -4.55 4.65
N GLU A 157 -11.87 -5.06 3.86
CA GLU A 157 -12.62 -4.28 2.88
C GLU A 157 -14.10 -4.31 3.20
N ALA A 158 -14.84 -3.32 2.67
CA ALA A 158 -16.29 -3.27 2.81
C ALA A 158 -17.00 -4.47 2.18
N SER A 159 -16.42 -5.00 1.10
CA SER A 159 -16.86 -6.22 0.46
C SER A 159 -15.71 -6.84 -0.33
N ASP A 160 -15.67 -8.16 -0.37
CA ASP A 160 -14.77 -8.92 -1.24
C ASP A 160 -15.17 -8.84 -2.71
N LEU A 161 -16.43 -8.45 -2.98
CA LEU A 161 -17.00 -8.24 -4.31
C LEU A 161 -17.36 -6.77 -4.48
N MET A 162 -16.85 -6.12 -5.53
CA MET A 162 -17.11 -4.71 -5.78
C MET A 162 -17.95 -4.54 -7.05
N GLU A 163 -19.09 -3.87 -6.92
CA GLU A 163 -19.86 -3.40 -8.07
C GLU A 163 -19.17 -2.20 -8.73
N ILE A 164 -19.00 -2.26 -10.04
CA ILE A 164 -18.39 -1.17 -10.82
C ILE A 164 -19.40 -0.03 -10.97
N GLY A 165 -19.38 0.90 -10.02
CA GLY A 165 -20.23 2.10 -10.01
C GLY A 165 -19.58 3.35 -10.63
N HIS A 166 -18.36 3.25 -11.17
CA HIS A 166 -17.60 4.39 -11.71
C HIS A 166 -17.06 4.10 -13.11
N VAL A 167 -16.56 5.14 -13.78
CA VAL A 167 -15.95 5.01 -15.11
C VAL A 167 -14.57 4.37 -14.96
N THR A 168 -14.45 3.13 -15.42
CA THR A 168 -13.18 2.40 -15.54
C THR A 168 -13.19 1.51 -16.77
N PHE A 169 -11.99 1.19 -17.26
CA PHE A 169 -11.73 0.34 -18.42
C PHE A 169 -10.58 -0.64 -18.14
N ASP A 170 -10.18 -0.80 -16.88
CA ASP A 170 -9.05 -1.62 -16.47
C ASP A 170 -9.22 -3.08 -16.90
N GLN A 171 -10.42 -3.65 -16.73
CA GLN A 171 -10.70 -5.03 -17.12
C GLN A 171 -10.75 -5.17 -18.63
N GLY A 172 -11.41 -4.25 -19.32
CA GLY A 172 -11.43 -4.18 -20.79
C GLY A 172 -10.03 -4.09 -21.38
N LEU A 173 -9.17 -3.23 -20.82
CA LEU A 173 -7.78 -3.08 -21.26
C LEU A 173 -6.96 -4.34 -20.92
N LYS A 174 -7.04 -4.87 -19.69
CA LYS A 174 -6.38 -6.11 -19.29
C LYS A 174 -6.74 -7.26 -20.23
N HIS A 175 -8.00 -7.40 -20.61
CA HIS A 175 -8.45 -8.44 -21.55
C HIS A 175 -7.91 -8.23 -22.97
N LYS A 176 -7.77 -6.98 -23.44
CA LYS A 176 -7.22 -6.69 -24.77
C LYS A 176 -5.69 -6.77 -24.83
N ALA A 177 -5.03 -6.38 -23.75
CA ALA A 177 -3.57 -6.30 -23.65
C ALA A 177 -2.95 -7.55 -23.01
N SER A 178 -3.72 -8.61 -22.73
CA SER A 178 -3.14 -9.86 -22.24
C SER A 178 -4.00 -11.09 -22.51
N LYS A 179 -3.35 -12.26 -22.50
CA LYS A 179 -4.00 -13.57 -22.56
C LYS A 179 -3.47 -14.52 -21.47
N PRO A 180 -4.28 -15.42 -20.91
CA PRO A 180 -3.77 -16.51 -20.08
C PRO A 180 -2.81 -17.40 -20.89
N ARG A 181 -1.71 -17.86 -20.28
CA ARG A 181 -0.80 -18.85 -20.90
C ARG A 181 -1.30 -20.29 -20.77
N SER A 182 -2.20 -20.54 -19.82
CA SER A 182 -2.86 -21.81 -19.57
C SER A 182 -4.34 -21.58 -19.29
N LYS A 183 -5.20 -22.55 -19.64
CA LYS A 183 -6.62 -22.52 -19.30
C LYS A 183 -6.90 -22.58 -17.80
N HIS A 184 -5.93 -23.04 -17.00
CA HIS A 184 -6.02 -23.14 -15.54
C HIS A 184 -5.55 -21.85 -14.83
N CYS A 185 -4.73 -21.03 -15.49
CA CYS A 185 -4.13 -19.81 -14.94
C CYS A 185 -4.94 -18.56 -15.32
N THR A 186 -6.23 -18.54 -14.98
CA THR A 186 -7.17 -17.46 -15.36
C THR A 186 -7.50 -16.50 -14.22
N GLY A 187 -7.35 -16.92 -12.96
CA GLY A 187 -7.60 -16.09 -11.79
C GLY A 187 -6.45 -15.11 -11.48
N PRO A 188 -6.62 -14.27 -10.44
CA PRO A 188 -5.60 -13.30 -10.03
C PRO A 188 -4.29 -13.96 -9.60
N TYR A 189 -3.17 -13.44 -10.12
CA TYR A 189 -1.82 -13.85 -9.76
C TYR A 189 -1.24 -12.90 -8.72
N PHE A 190 -0.63 -13.44 -7.68
CA PHE A 190 0.02 -12.69 -6.61
C PHE A 190 1.52 -12.96 -6.59
N GLN A 191 2.31 -11.90 -6.70
CA GLN A 191 3.75 -11.94 -6.54
C GLN A 191 4.13 -11.71 -5.07
N LEU A 192 5.08 -12.49 -4.57
CA LEU A 192 5.68 -12.33 -3.24
C LEU A 192 7.07 -11.72 -3.38
N VAL A 193 7.28 -10.54 -2.82
CA VAL A 193 8.55 -9.82 -2.89
C VAL A 193 9.11 -9.57 -1.48
N SER A 194 10.40 -9.82 -1.32
CA SER A 194 11.17 -9.46 -0.13
C SER A 194 11.98 -8.22 -0.44
N TYR A 195 11.99 -7.23 0.44
CA TYR A 195 12.85 -6.07 0.32
C TYR A 195 13.11 -5.42 1.67
N GLN A 196 14.11 -4.55 1.73
CA GLN A 196 14.38 -3.68 2.85
C GLN A 196 13.77 -2.29 2.62
N PHE A 197 13.01 -1.79 3.59
CA PHE A 197 12.49 -0.42 3.63
C PHE A 197 12.91 0.25 4.94
N GLY A 198 13.88 1.17 4.86
CA GLY A 198 14.53 1.70 6.06
C GLY A 198 15.26 0.58 6.81
N GLN A 199 14.94 0.40 8.10
CA GLN A 199 15.45 -0.73 8.87
C GLN A 199 14.63 -2.02 8.72
N PHE A 200 13.44 -1.96 8.12
CA PHE A 200 12.53 -3.10 8.11
C PHE A 200 12.84 -4.06 6.97
N LYS A 201 12.88 -5.36 7.28
CA LYS A 201 12.78 -6.41 6.27
C LYS A 201 11.31 -6.75 6.04
N MET A 202 10.85 -6.56 4.81
CA MET A 202 9.45 -6.66 4.41
C MET A 202 9.23 -7.90 3.53
N LEU A 203 8.18 -8.67 3.79
CA LEU A 203 7.61 -9.61 2.83
C LEU A 203 6.26 -9.06 2.38
N VAL A 204 6.16 -8.71 1.10
CA VAL A 204 5.00 -8.02 0.54
C VAL A 204 4.38 -8.86 -0.57
N ARG A 205 3.06 -9.01 -0.50
CA ARG A 205 2.22 -9.57 -1.56
C ARG A 205 1.61 -8.44 -2.40
N TYR A 206 1.53 -8.63 -3.71
CA TYR A 206 0.71 -7.76 -4.59
C TYR A 206 0.16 -8.54 -5.78
N GLU A 207 -0.98 -8.11 -6.32
CA GLU A 207 -1.53 -8.67 -7.56
C GLU A 207 -0.72 -8.18 -8.77
N VAL A 208 -0.39 -9.10 -9.68
CA VAL A 208 0.19 -8.79 -10.98
C VAL A 208 -0.89 -8.91 -12.04
N ASP A 209 -1.05 -7.88 -12.86
CA ASP A 209 -2.03 -7.90 -13.95
C ASP A 209 -1.53 -8.71 -15.14
N MET A 210 -0.26 -8.51 -15.51
CA MET A 210 0.34 -9.08 -16.73
C MET A 210 1.85 -9.30 -16.56
N ALA A 211 2.44 -10.04 -17.49
CA ALA A 211 3.87 -10.30 -17.56
C ALA A 211 4.38 -10.31 -19.00
N ASP A 212 5.57 -9.74 -19.21
CA ASP A 212 6.21 -9.68 -20.54
C ASP A 212 7.18 -10.85 -20.74
N TYR A 213 6.60 -12.01 -21.07
CA TYR A 213 7.38 -13.23 -21.32
C TYR A 213 8.34 -13.10 -22.50
N ASN A 214 8.01 -12.26 -23.49
CA ASN A 214 8.89 -11.99 -24.63
C ASN A 214 10.15 -11.24 -24.19
N ALA A 215 10.00 -10.19 -23.37
CA ALA A 215 11.13 -9.48 -22.78
C ALA A 215 11.97 -10.40 -21.88
N GLY A 216 11.31 -11.32 -21.15
CA GLY A 216 11.97 -12.36 -20.37
C GLY A 216 12.61 -13.49 -21.17
N LYS A 217 12.50 -13.48 -22.51
CA LYS A 217 12.98 -14.52 -23.43
C LYS A 217 12.44 -15.92 -23.10
N VAL A 218 11.22 -15.99 -22.60
CA VAL A 218 10.54 -17.26 -22.32
C VAL A 218 9.72 -17.64 -23.55
N GLY A 219 9.95 -18.83 -24.10
CA GLY A 219 9.22 -19.37 -25.25
C GLY A 219 7.72 -19.56 -24.97
N GLU A 220 6.95 -20.03 -25.96
CA GLU A 220 5.54 -20.33 -25.75
C GLU A 220 5.32 -21.41 -24.69
N PHE A 221 4.19 -21.35 -23.97
CA PHE A 221 3.83 -22.38 -23.01
C PHE A 221 3.35 -23.62 -23.75
N ASP A 222 3.95 -24.77 -23.44
CA ASP A 222 3.61 -26.04 -24.07
C ASP A 222 2.21 -26.50 -23.64
N LYS A 223 1.29 -26.56 -24.61
CA LYS A 223 -0.10 -27.00 -24.39
C LYS A 223 -0.19 -28.49 -24.08
N GLU A 224 0.79 -29.30 -24.43
CA GLU A 224 0.82 -30.73 -24.10
C GLU A 224 1.04 -30.95 -22.59
N VAL A 225 1.64 -29.97 -21.90
CA VAL A 225 1.86 -29.96 -20.44
C VAL A 225 0.72 -29.23 -19.70
N ASP A 226 -0.35 -28.79 -20.39
CA ASP A 226 -1.51 -28.08 -19.81
C ASP A 226 -2.54 -29.00 -19.14
N SER A 227 -2.05 -30.10 -18.56
CA SER A 227 -2.81 -30.95 -17.64
C SER A 227 -2.56 -30.46 -16.22
N LEU A 228 -3.64 -30.32 -15.44
CA LEU A 228 -3.53 -29.86 -14.06
C LEU A 228 -3.05 -31.05 -13.19
N PRO A 229 -1.92 -30.94 -12.48
CA PRO A 229 -1.46 -32.00 -11.58
C PRO A 229 -2.42 -32.24 -10.41
N GLU A 230 -2.14 -33.29 -9.64
CA GLU A 230 -2.92 -33.61 -8.45
C GLU A 230 -2.91 -32.44 -7.45
N ARG A 231 -4.10 -32.16 -6.93
CA ARG A 231 -4.34 -31.18 -5.87
C ARG A 231 -3.88 -31.75 -4.53
N LYS A 232 -3.02 -31.00 -3.84
CA LYS A 232 -2.49 -31.34 -2.51
C LYS A 232 -3.03 -30.38 -1.45
N LYS A 233 -2.93 -30.75 -0.18
CA LYS A 233 -3.26 -29.90 0.96
C LYS A 233 -2.01 -29.46 1.71
N PHE A 234 -2.03 -28.28 2.29
CA PHE A 234 -1.02 -27.87 3.26
C PHE A 234 -1.26 -28.55 4.60
N ALA A 235 -0.19 -28.95 5.29
CA ALA A 235 -0.31 -29.55 6.62
C ALA A 235 -0.89 -28.54 7.63
N GLU A 236 -0.46 -27.28 7.50
CA GLU A 236 -0.78 -26.16 8.38
C GLU A 236 -2.19 -25.59 8.15
N ASN A 237 -2.78 -25.78 6.97
CA ASN A 237 -4.14 -25.34 6.67
C ASN A 237 -4.85 -26.30 5.71
N GLN A 238 -5.72 -27.15 6.26
CA GLN A 238 -6.47 -28.16 5.50
C GLN A 238 -7.63 -27.58 4.65
N LYS A 239 -7.96 -26.30 4.82
CA LYS A 239 -8.95 -25.57 4.01
C LYS A 239 -8.33 -25.04 2.71
N LEU A 240 -7.01 -24.91 2.65
CA LEU A 240 -6.29 -24.43 1.48
C LEU A 240 -5.63 -25.59 0.73
N ASN A 241 -6.01 -25.74 -0.53
CA ASN A 241 -5.36 -26.65 -1.45
C ASN A 241 -4.30 -25.93 -2.28
N PHE A 242 -3.32 -26.68 -2.78
CA PHE A 242 -2.39 -26.19 -3.78
C PHE A 242 -2.16 -27.19 -4.91
N VAL A 243 -1.81 -26.65 -6.07
CA VAL A 243 -1.33 -27.42 -7.22
C VAL A 243 0.01 -26.84 -7.64
N GLU A 244 1.01 -27.71 -7.84
CA GLU A 244 2.30 -27.30 -8.37
C GLU A 244 2.18 -27.09 -9.89
N PHE A 245 1.88 -25.88 -10.32
CA PHE A 245 1.61 -25.57 -11.71
C PHE A 245 2.12 -24.18 -12.09
N GLY A 246 2.70 -24.09 -13.29
CA GLY A 246 3.27 -22.86 -13.82
C GLY A 246 4.74 -22.62 -13.47
N ASP A 247 5.31 -21.60 -14.10
CA ASP A 247 6.63 -21.06 -13.78
C ASP A 247 6.69 -19.58 -14.19
N VAL A 248 7.40 -18.78 -13.38
CA VAL A 248 7.62 -17.36 -13.63
C VAL A 248 9.08 -17.04 -13.36
N SER A 249 9.87 -17.07 -14.42
CA SER A 249 11.29 -16.72 -14.36
C SER A 249 11.49 -15.31 -13.80
N LYS A 250 12.54 -15.13 -12.99
CA LYS A 250 12.95 -13.81 -12.47
C LYS A 250 13.30 -12.82 -13.59
N ALA A 251 13.59 -13.29 -14.81
CA ALA A 251 13.87 -12.45 -15.96
C ALA A 251 12.61 -11.87 -16.62
N VAL A 252 11.42 -12.40 -16.33
CA VAL A 252 10.15 -11.92 -16.91
C VAL A 252 9.73 -10.65 -16.17
N PRO A 253 9.59 -9.49 -16.84
CA PRO A 253 9.03 -8.29 -16.23
C PRO A 253 7.57 -8.49 -15.82
N LEU A 254 7.23 -8.08 -14.60
CA LEU A 254 5.87 -8.11 -14.07
C LEU A 254 5.27 -6.71 -14.16
N GLN A 255 4.02 -6.66 -14.58
CA GLN A 255 3.34 -5.44 -14.99
C GLN A 255 2.04 -5.28 -14.23
N LEU A 256 1.86 -4.08 -13.69
CA LEU A 256 0.59 -3.58 -13.17
C LEU A 256 -0.13 -2.82 -14.29
N LEU A 257 -1.44 -2.68 -14.20
CA LEU A 257 -2.23 -2.02 -15.23
C LEU A 257 -3.29 -1.11 -14.62
N THR A 258 -3.43 0.07 -15.22
CA THR A 258 -4.52 0.99 -14.93
C THR A 258 -4.93 1.79 -16.17
N THR A 259 -6.10 2.39 -16.12
CA THR A 259 -6.62 3.31 -17.12
C THR A 259 -6.80 4.70 -16.52
N TYR A 260 -6.56 5.73 -17.31
CA TYR A 260 -6.61 7.11 -16.83
C TYR A 260 -7.16 8.06 -17.89
N PRO A 261 -7.97 9.07 -17.53
CA PRO A 261 -8.47 10.03 -18.50
C PRO A 261 -7.33 10.81 -19.16
N ASP A 262 -7.34 10.89 -20.49
CA ASP A 262 -6.41 11.71 -21.25
C ASP A 262 -6.64 13.20 -20.95
N GLY A 263 -5.55 13.94 -20.77
CA GLY A 263 -5.57 15.34 -20.36
C GLY A 263 -5.82 15.60 -18.86
N ALA A 264 -6.08 14.58 -18.03
CA ALA A 264 -6.20 14.73 -16.58
C ALA A 264 -4.84 14.80 -15.84
N GLY A 265 -3.74 14.79 -16.58
CA GLY A 265 -2.39 14.69 -16.03
C GLY A 265 -1.95 13.23 -15.87
N PHE A 266 -0.92 13.01 -15.06
CA PHE A 266 -0.37 11.69 -14.80
C PHE A 266 -0.96 11.10 -13.50
N PRO A 267 -1.36 9.82 -13.46
CA PRO A 267 -1.94 9.20 -12.28
C PRO A 267 -0.95 9.15 -11.11
N PHE A 268 -1.11 10.05 -10.13
CA PHE A 268 -0.14 10.23 -9.04
C PHE A 268 0.02 9.00 -8.12
N PHE A 269 -0.99 8.13 -8.06
CA PHE A 269 -0.95 6.91 -7.24
C PHE A 269 0.07 5.88 -7.75
N THR A 270 0.39 5.90 -9.05
CA THR A 270 1.29 4.92 -9.69
C THR A 270 2.69 4.93 -9.08
N TRP A 271 3.16 6.07 -8.57
CA TRP A 271 4.44 6.13 -7.89
C TRP A 271 4.46 5.31 -6.61
N ALA A 272 3.43 5.44 -5.77
CA ALA A 272 3.32 4.68 -4.52
C ALA A 272 3.09 3.19 -4.82
N GLN A 273 2.27 2.88 -5.82
CA GLN A 273 2.02 1.52 -6.28
C GLN A 273 3.33 0.84 -6.73
N LEU A 274 4.10 1.45 -7.63
CA LEU A 274 5.39 0.91 -8.07
C LEU A 274 6.43 0.83 -6.93
N PHE A 275 6.44 1.81 -6.02
CA PHE A 275 7.36 1.82 -4.88
C PHE A 275 7.12 0.62 -3.94
N PHE A 276 5.87 0.39 -3.52
CA PHE A 276 5.55 -0.63 -2.51
C PHE A 276 5.47 -2.05 -3.07
N THR A 277 5.16 -2.20 -4.36
CA THR A 277 5.14 -3.51 -5.05
C THR A 277 6.53 -3.91 -5.55
N ALA A 278 7.40 -2.94 -5.83
CA ALA A 278 8.63 -3.15 -6.60
C ALA A 278 8.38 -3.91 -7.92
N ALA A 279 7.20 -3.74 -8.52
CA ALA A 279 6.90 -4.22 -9.86
C ALA A 279 7.80 -3.51 -10.89
N ASP A 280 8.07 -4.18 -12.01
CA ASP A 280 8.99 -3.64 -13.01
C ASP A 280 8.39 -2.42 -13.71
N GLN A 281 7.09 -2.48 -14.02
CA GLN A 281 6.39 -1.44 -14.78
C GLN A 281 4.91 -1.32 -14.43
N GLU A 282 4.38 -0.11 -14.60
CA GLU A 282 2.95 0.19 -14.64
C GLU A 282 2.55 0.48 -16.09
N VAL A 283 1.50 -0.17 -16.56
CA VAL A 283 0.90 0.04 -17.88
C VAL A 283 -0.29 0.97 -17.74
N VAL A 284 -0.21 2.15 -18.35
CA VAL A 284 -1.29 3.14 -18.29
C VAL A 284 -1.96 3.26 -19.67
N GLY A 285 -3.25 2.93 -19.73
CA GLY A 285 -4.10 3.21 -20.87
C GLY A 285 -4.78 4.57 -20.74
N PHE A 286 -4.34 5.55 -21.52
CA PHE A 286 -4.99 6.87 -21.55
C PHE A 286 -6.24 6.86 -22.45
N PHE A 287 -7.35 7.38 -21.94
CA PHE A 287 -8.64 7.35 -22.64
C PHE A 287 -9.30 8.71 -22.81
N LYS A 288 -9.97 8.90 -23.95
CA LYS A 288 -10.87 10.03 -24.21
C LYS A 288 -12.24 9.49 -24.60
N GLY A 289 -13.19 9.56 -23.67
CA GLY A 289 -14.43 8.79 -23.79
C GLY A 289 -14.09 7.29 -23.77
N ASN A 290 -14.36 6.59 -24.86
CA ASN A 290 -14.06 5.16 -25.01
C ASN A 290 -12.86 4.87 -25.91
N ASP A 291 -12.22 5.92 -26.45
CA ASP A 291 -11.08 5.79 -27.36
C ASP A 291 -9.77 5.76 -26.58
N PHE A 292 -8.94 4.77 -26.86
CA PHE A 292 -7.63 4.56 -26.27
C PHE A 292 -6.52 4.71 -27.31
N GLY A 293 -5.45 5.40 -26.92
CA GLY A 293 -4.16 5.31 -27.60
C GLY A 293 -3.44 3.99 -27.31
N LYS A 294 -2.22 3.86 -27.83
CA LYS A 294 -1.31 2.80 -27.39
C LYS A 294 -1.01 2.97 -25.89
N PRO A 295 -1.14 1.93 -25.05
CA PRO A 295 -0.77 2.01 -23.64
C PRO A 295 0.71 2.39 -23.46
N SER A 296 0.97 3.18 -22.42
CA SER A 296 2.31 3.62 -22.04
C SER A 296 2.83 2.79 -20.88
N PHE A 297 4.15 2.55 -20.86
CA PHE A 297 4.82 1.74 -19.85
C PHE A 297 5.72 2.64 -19.03
N TYR A 298 5.61 2.56 -17.71
CA TYR A 298 6.38 3.39 -16.81
C TYR A 298 7.08 2.54 -15.76
N ALA A 299 8.41 2.60 -15.71
CA ALA A 299 9.15 2.12 -14.55
C ALA A 299 9.14 3.18 -13.44
N LEU A 300 9.41 2.77 -12.19
CA LEU A 300 9.46 3.70 -11.04
C LEU A 300 10.41 4.87 -11.29
N THR A 301 11.54 4.63 -11.98
CA THR A 301 12.53 5.65 -12.32
C THR A 301 11.99 6.69 -13.30
N ASP A 302 11.11 6.30 -14.22
CA ASP A 302 10.46 7.22 -15.16
C ASP A 302 9.41 8.05 -14.45
N VAL A 303 8.56 7.41 -13.64
CA VAL A 303 7.57 8.11 -12.81
C VAL A 303 8.23 9.11 -11.86
N SER A 304 9.35 8.73 -11.25
CA SER A 304 10.09 9.60 -10.33
C SER A 304 10.69 10.84 -11.00
N LYS A 305 10.95 10.81 -12.31
CA LYS A 305 11.40 12.00 -13.06
C LYS A 305 10.23 12.95 -13.37
N MET A 306 9.03 12.39 -13.57
CA MET A 306 7.82 13.14 -13.89
C MET A 306 7.16 13.76 -12.65
N MET A 307 7.27 13.09 -11.48
CA MET A 307 6.70 13.56 -10.23
C MET A 307 7.69 14.40 -9.42
N LYS A 308 7.42 15.69 -9.26
CA LYS A 308 8.18 16.59 -8.38
C LYS A 308 7.24 17.50 -7.56
N PRO A 309 7.49 17.68 -6.25
CA PRO A 309 8.51 16.99 -5.46
C PRO A 309 8.16 15.51 -5.25
N LEU A 310 9.18 14.67 -5.03
CA LEU A 310 8.95 13.28 -4.66
C LEU A 310 8.36 13.20 -3.24
N PRO A 311 7.47 12.23 -2.97
CA PRO A 311 6.73 12.17 -1.71
C PRO A 311 7.56 11.58 -0.56
N TYR A 312 8.85 11.94 -0.45
CA TYR A 312 9.75 11.40 0.57
C TYR A 312 9.31 11.74 1.99
N VAL A 313 8.77 12.94 2.21
CA VAL A 313 8.18 13.31 3.51
C VAL A 313 7.04 12.37 3.90
N VAL A 314 6.20 11.99 2.93
CA VAL A 314 5.10 11.04 3.14
C VAL A 314 5.65 9.65 3.44
N LEU A 315 6.65 9.18 2.69
CA LEU A 315 7.33 7.91 2.97
C LEU A 315 7.95 7.87 4.36
N SER A 316 8.57 8.97 4.80
CA SER A 316 9.15 9.05 6.13
C SER A 316 8.09 8.86 7.22
N LYS A 317 6.89 9.44 7.02
CA LYS A 317 5.73 9.25 7.91
C LYS A 317 5.21 7.82 7.85
N VAL A 318 5.10 7.20 6.67
CA VAL A 318 4.70 5.78 6.54
C VAL A 318 5.66 4.87 7.30
N HIS A 319 6.95 5.09 7.11
CA HIS A 319 7.99 4.35 7.81
C HIS A 319 7.91 4.51 9.33
N ASP A 320 7.68 5.74 9.82
CA ASP A 320 7.50 6.00 11.25
C ASP A 320 6.19 5.42 11.81
N ALA A 321 5.13 5.38 11.00
CA ALA A 321 3.87 4.71 11.36
C ALA A 321 4.10 3.20 11.54
N LEU A 322 4.79 2.56 10.60
CA LEU A 322 5.17 1.15 10.72
C LEU A 322 5.99 0.90 11.99
N LEU A 323 7.00 1.75 12.26
CA LEU A 323 7.79 1.65 13.48
C LEU A 323 6.92 1.66 14.74
N LYS A 324 6.00 2.63 14.83
CA LYS A 324 5.10 2.77 15.98
C LYS A 324 4.11 1.62 16.10
N ILE A 325 3.56 1.13 14.99
CA ILE A 325 2.68 -0.05 14.97
C ILE A 325 3.43 -1.26 15.52
N ARG A 326 4.65 -1.52 15.04
CA ARG A 326 5.49 -2.63 15.51
C ARG A 326 5.84 -2.50 16.98
N MET A 327 6.29 -1.33 17.42
CA MET A 327 6.60 -1.09 18.83
C MET A 327 5.37 -1.26 19.73
N PHE A 328 4.21 -0.80 19.28
CA PHE A 328 2.94 -0.94 19.99
C PHE A 328 2.56 -2.42 20.15
N LEU A 329 2.60 -3.21 19.07
CA LEU A 329 2.29 -4.65 19.13
C LEU A 329 3.30 -5.42 19.99
N ILE A 330 4.59 -5.09 19.91
CA ILE A 330 5.64 -5.75 20.71
C ILE A 330 5.47 -5.50 22.21
N ARG A 331 5.11 -4.27 22.61
CA ARG A 331 4.90 -3.91 24.02
C ARG A 331 3.64 -4.54 24.62
N ASN A 332 2.70 -4.96 23.78
CA ASN A 332 1.50 -5.64 24.21
C ASN A 332 1.70 -7.17 24.24
N SER A 333 0.72 -7.86 24.83
CA SER A 333 0.66 -9.33 24.85
C SER A 333 0.88 -9.92 23.44
N PRO A 334 1.60 -11.04 23.29
CA PRO A 334 1.73 -11.75 22.01
C PRO A 334 0.40 -12.18 21.37
N TYR A 335 -0.66 -12.20 22.17
CA TYR A 335 -2.02 -12.52 21.72
C TYR A 335 -2.86 -11.27 21.41
N PHE A 336 -2.34 -10.07 21.69
CA PHE A 336 -3.03 -8.83 21.38
C PHE A 336 -3.12 -8.65 19.86
N ARG A 337 -4.33 -8.31 19.40
CA ARG A 337 -4.64 -8.02 18.01
C ARG A 337 -5.42 -6.71 17.96
N CYS A 338 -5.26 -5.94 16.89
CA CYS A 338 -5.99 -4.69 16.74
C CYS A 338 -6.38 -4.40 15.30
N GLY A 339 -7.43 -3.59 15.15
CA GLY A 339 -7.78 -2.94 13.89
C GLY A 339 -7.29 -1.49 13.90
N LEU A 340 -6.58 -1.08 12.85
CA LEU A 340 -6.25 0.31 12.57
C LEU A 340 -7.28 0.89 11.63
N ILE A 341 -8.02 1.90 12.06
CA ILE A 341 -9.08 2.52 11.28
C ILE A 341 -8.68 3.95 10.92
N TRP A 342 -8.80 4.28 9.63
CA TRP A 342 -8.77 5.65 9.15
C TRP A 342 -10.14 6.05 8.61
N LYS A 343 -10.59 7.25 8.97
CA LYS A 343 -11.88 7.82 8.54
C LYS A 343 -11.69 9.25 8.00
N GLY A 344 -10.63 9.46 7.22
CA GLY A 344 -10.27 10.79 6.69
C GLY A 344 -9.80 11.82 7.74
N LYS A 345 -9.53 11.40 8.99
CA LYS A 345 -9.06 12.28 10.07
C LYS A 345 -7.53 12.33 10.14
N ALA A 346 -6.97 13.33 10.81
CA ALA A 346 -5.51 13.44 11.04
C ALA A 346 -4.95 12.45 12.09
N HIS A 347 -5.54 11.27 12.23
CA HIS A 347 -5.08 10.18 13.09
C HIS A 347 -5.63 8.83 12.61
N LEU A 348 -4.95 7.75 12.97
CA LEU A 348 -5.54 6.41 12.98
C LEU A 348 -6.16 6.15 14.35
N GLU A 349 -7.33 5.54 14.36
CA GLU A 349 -7.95 4.99 15.56
C GLU A 349 -7.52 3.52 15.69
N ILE A 350 -7.11 3.12 16.89
CA ILE A 350 -6.67 1.76 17.22
C ILE A 350 -7.77 1.14 18.06
N TYR A 351 -8.29 0.00 17.62
CA TYR A 351 -9.29 -0.75 18.34
C TYR A 351 -8.75 -2.14 18.66
N GLU A 352 -8.97 -2.61 19.89
CA GLU A 352 -8.70 -4.01 20.21
C GLU A 352 -9.60 -4.91 19.37
N LYS A 353 -9.05 -6.02 18.89
CA LYS A 353 -9.77 -7.01 18.11
C LYS A 353 -10.19 -8.16 19.02
N LEU A 354 -11.47 -8.50 18.99
CA LEU A 354 -12.05 -9.51 19.88
C LEU A 354 -11.40 -10.88 19.63
N PRO A 355 -11.20 -11.72 20.66
CA PRO A 355 -10.55 -13.03 20.53
C PRO A 355 -11.20 -13.96 19.49
N GLU A 356 -12.51 -13.90 19.32
CA GLU A 356 -13.31 -14.69 18.39
C GLU A 356 -13.33 -14.13 16.96
N ALA A 357 -12.80 -12.93 16.73
CA ALA A 357 -12.78 -12.33 15.40
C ALA A 357 -11.83 -13.08 14.45
N GLU A 358 -12.23 -13.15 13.17
CA GLU A 358 -11.49 -13.76 12.06
C GLU A 358 -10.03 -13.31 12.06
N SER A 359 -9.08 -14.21 11.82
CA SER A 359 -7.66 -13.90 11.92
C SER A 359 -7.01 -13.78 10.53
N PRO A 360 -6.06 -12.85 10.30
CA PRO A 360 -5.21 -12.88 9.11
C PRO A 360 -4.44 -14.19 8.93
N LEU A 361 -4.11 -14.86 10.04
CA LEU A 361 -3.42 -16.14 10.08
C LEU A 361 -4.32 -17.23 10.68
N SER A 362 -4.46 -18.36 10.00
CA SER A 362 -5.10 -19.52 10.62
C SER A 362 -4.23 -20.09 11.75
N GLN A 363 -4.85 -20.81 12.68
CA GLN A 363 -4.13 -21.35 13.85
C GLN A 363 -2.94 -22.24 13.46
N GLY A 364 -3.08 -23.13 12.47
CA GLY A 364 -1.99 -24.03 12.08
C GLY A 364 -0.82 -23.30 11.42
N VAL A 365 -1.08 -22.22 10.67
CA VAL A 365 -0.01 -21.35 10.13
C VAL A 365 0.64 -20.54 11.25
N ARG A 366 -0.14 -20.05 12.22
CA ARG A 366 0.38 -19.37 13.42
C ARG A 366 1.30 -20.28 14.22
N ASP A 367 0.89 -21.52 14.45
CA ASP A 367 1.68 -22.52 15.19
C ASP A 367 3.00 -22.81 14.48
N PHE A 368 2.97 -22.97 13.15
CA PHE A 368 4.18 -23.09 12.35
C PHE A 368 5.09 -21.86 12.51
N LEU A 369 4.55 -20.65 12.37
CA LEU A 369 5.32 -19.41 12.51
C LEU A 369 5.93 -19.27 13.90
N ALA A 370 5.24 -19.70 14.96
CA ALA A 370 5.74 -19.68 16.34
C ALA A 370 6.96 -20.60 16.55
N THR A 371 7.18 -21.59 15.69
CA THR A 371 8.42 -22.39 15.71
C THR A 371 9.64 -21.64 15.17
N GLN A 372 9.43 -20.54 14.44
CA GLN A 372 10.50 -19.75 13.81
C GLN A 372 10.64 -18.37 14.44
N CYS A 373 9.54 -17.62 14.52
CA CYS A 373 9.50 -16.22 14.91
C CYS A 373 9.67 -16.10 16.42
N LYS A 374 10.76 -15.45 16.83
CA LYS A 374 11.15 -15.34 18.24
C LYS A 374 10.55 -14.08 18.84
N GLU A 375 10.21 -14.16 20.12
CA GLU A 375 9.91 -12.96 20.88
C GLU A 375 11.11 -11.99 20.83
N PRO A 376 10.85 -10.67 20.71
CA PRO A 376 11.91 -9.71 20.81
C PRO A 376 12.56 -9.83 22.19
N ILE A 377 13.89 -9.78 22.23
CA ILE A 377 14.62 -9.76 23.50
C ILE A 377 14.19 -8.48 24.22
N GLU A 378 13.69 -8.61 25.44
CA GLU A 378 13.48 -7.45 26.32
C GLU A 378 14.85 -6.81 26.55
N ASP A 379 15.17 -5.78 25.78
CA ASP A 379 16.06 -4.75 26.29
C ASP A 379 15.36 -4.24 27.55
N GLY A 380 16.01 -4.40 28.71
CA GLY A 380 15.49 -4.05 30.03
C GLY A 380 14.89 -2.64 30.06
N PRO A 381 14.16 -2.29 31.14
CA PRO A 381 13.30 -1.11 31.17
C PRO A 381 14.02 0.11 30.59
N ILE A 382 13.51 0.59 29.47
CA ILE A 382 13.89 1.89 28.92
C ILE A 382 13.58 2.85 30.07
N ALA A 383 14.64 3.45 30.64
CA ALA A 383 14.53 4.37 31.75
C ALA A 383 13.36 5.33 31.49
N GLU A 384 12.47 5.41 32.48
CA GLU A 384 11.42 6.42 32.51
C GLU A 384 12.05 7.76 32.10
N ALA A 385 11.41 8.46 31.18
CA ALA A 385 11.85 9.80 30.82
C ALA A 385 12.00 10.59 32.13
N PRO A 386 13.15 11.26 32.37
CA PRO A 386 13.33 12.03 33.58
C PRO A 386 12.16 13.01 33.68
N GLU A 387 11.51 13.04 34.85
CA GLU A 387 10.46 14.02 35.15
C GLU A 387 10.95 15.41 34.73
N PRO A 388 10.09 16.23 34.10
CA PRO A 388 10.48 17.58 33.73
C PRO A 388 10.95 18.31 34.99
N GLU A 389 12.20 18.80 34.96
CA GLU A 389 12.73 19.62 36.05
C GLU A 389 11.77 20.78 36.32
N PRO A 390 11.47 21.08 37.60
CA PRO A 390 10.58 22.18 37.95
C PRO A 390 11.14 23.49 37.40
N GLU A 391 10.25 24.30 36.78
CA GLU A 391 10.61 25.59 36.20
C GLU A 391 11.36 26.46 37.24
N PRO A 392 12.49 27.09 36.86
CA PRO A 392 13.21 27.96 37.76
C PRO A 392 12.37 29.21 38.10
N GLU A 393 12.34 29.56 39.39
CA GLU A 393 11.62 30.73 39.90
C GLU A 393 12.02 32.02 39.15
N PRO A 394 11.07 32.93 38.90
CA PRO A 394 11.34 34.17 38.17
C PRO A 394 12.31 35.05 38.94
N GLN A 395 13.41 35.43 38.28
CA GLN A 395 14.36 36.39 38.83
C GLN A 395 13.72 37.79 38.97
N PRO A 396 14.04 38.55 40.04
CA PRO A 396 13.49 39.88 40.25
C PRO A 396 13.98 40.86 39.19
N GLU A 397 13.08 41.72 38.72
CA GLU A 397 13.33 42.75 37.72
C GLU A 397 14.48 43.69 38.13
N PRO A 398 15.37 44.09 37.20
CA PRO A 398 16.43 45.05 37.51
C PRO A 398 15.88 46.46 37.68
N GLU A 399 16.34 47.15 38.73
CA GLU A 399 16.04 48.55 39.01
C GLU A 399 16.44 49.48 37.85
N LYS A 400 15.56 50.43 37.54
CA LYS A 400 15.78 51.46 36.52
C LYS A 400 16.99 52.35 36.86
N PRO A 401 17.90 52.61 35.90
CA PRO A 401 18.97 53.57 36.11
C PRO A 401 18.46 55.02 36.07
N LYS A 402 19.02 55.86 36.93
CA LYS A 402 18.79 57.31 37.00
C LYS A 402 19.39 58.02 35.79
N GLU A 403 18.63 58.97 35.24
CA GLU A 403 19.05 59.86 34.15
C GLU A 403 20.20 60.80 34.56
N GLU A 404 21.20 60.93 33.67
CA GLU A 404 22.13 62.06 33.65
C GLU A 404 21.90 62.94 32.40
N PRO A 405 22.07 64.28 32.49
CA PRO A 405 21.75 65.23 31.44
C PRO A 405 22.87 65.38 30.37
N PRO A 406 22.59 66.03 29.22
CA PRO A 406 23.25 65.73 27.96
C PRO A 406 24.59 66.46 27.80
N LYS A 407 25.52 65.84 27.07
CA LYS A 407 26.70 66.51 26.51
C LYS A 407 26.65 66.53 24.98
N ALA A 408 27.01 67.71 24.46
CA ALA A 408 26.86 68.17 23.10
C ALA A 408 27.78 67.48 22.07
N GLU A 409 27.34 67.58 20.80
CA GLU A 409 27.94 67.10 19.56
C GLU A 409 29.43 67.45 19.35
N PRO A 410 30.08 66.76 18.38
CA PRO A 410 30.40 67.48 17.15
C PRO A 410 30.06 66.75 15.84
N LYS A 411 29.95 67.60 14.80
CA LYS A 411 29.35 67.39 13.48
C LYS A 411 30.22 66.65 12.44
N LYS A 412 29.52 66.24 11.36
CA LYS A 412 29.91 65.93 9.96
C LYS A 412 30.39 64.49 9.73
N LYS A 413 29.99 63.78 8.66
CA LYS A 413 29.78 64.25 7.28
C LYS A 413 28.84 63.28 6.51
N THR A 414 27.92 63.88 5.77
CA THR A 414 27.01 63.33 4.76
C THR A 414 27.72 62.66 3.58
N THR A 415 27.16 61.55 3.09
CA THR A 415 27.07 61.29 1.63
C THR A 415 25.78 60.54 1.28
N LYS A 416 24.95 61.20 0.47
CA LYS A 416 23.75 60.69 -0.22
C LYS A 416 24.15 59.82 -1.42
N THR A 417 23.35 58.81 -1.75
CA THR A 417 22.99 58.45 -3.14
C THR A 417 21.66 57.68 -3.10
N THR A 418 20.53 58.38 -3.21
CA THR A 418 19.69 58.56 -4.41
C THR A 418 18.92 57.30 -4.84
N THR A 419 17.64 57.34 -4.47
CA THR A 419 16.50 56.55 -4.91
C THR A 419 16.13 56.88 -6.37
N THR A 420 15.72 55.87 -7.14
CA THR A 420 14.81 56.08 -8.28
C THR A 420 13.71 55.03 -8.23
N THR A 421 12.50 55.53 -8.03
CA THR A 421 11.20 54.87 -8.04
C THR A 421 10.71 54.78 -9.48
N THR A 422 10.14 53.64 -9.87
CA THR A 422 9.09 53.61 -10.91
C THR A 422 8.06 52.55 -10.54
N ALA A 423 6.82 52.99 -10.39
CA ALA A 423 5.63 52.19 -10.19
C ALA A 423 4.89 52.04 -11.52
N GLU A 424 4.34 50.86 -11.81
CA GLU A 424 3.15 50.67 -12.66
C GLU A 424 2.55 49.29 -12.34
N LYS A 425 1.39 49.27 -11.68
CA LYS A 425 0.01 49.09 -12.21
C LYS A 425 -0.45 47.63 -12.27
N ALA A 426 -1.44 47.36 -11.43
CA ALA A 426 -2.25 46.16 -11.37
C ALA A 426 -3.25 46.08 -12.53
N ALA A 427 -3.56 44.84 -12.95
CA ALA A 427 -4.84 44.49 -13.56
C ALA A 427 -5.17 43.04 -13.20
N GLY A 428 -6.19 42.86 -12.37
CA GLY A 428 -6.86 41.58 -12.17
C GLY A 428 -7.90 41.33 -13.26
N SER A 429 -8.18 40.06 -13.54
CA SER A 429 -9.35 39.65 -14.32
C SER A 429 -9.96 38.40 -13.70
N ALA A 430 -11.07 38.62 -13.00
CA ALA A 430 -12.01 37.61 -12.57
C ALA A 430 -13.03 37.35 -13.69
N ALA A 431 -13.16 36.10 -14.14
CA ALA A 431 -14.19 35.71 -15.09
C ALA A 431 -15.43 35.19 -14.33
N LYS A 432 -16.54 35.91 -14.52
CA LYS A 432 -17.89 35.56 -14.05
C LYS A 432 -18.43 34.35 -14.82
N SER A 433 -18.94 33.37 -14.09
CA SER A 433 -19.85 32.34 -14.61
C SER A 433 -21.28 32.89 -14.73
N THR A 434 -21.96 32.54 -15.83
CA THR A 434 -23.39 32.81 -16.06
C THR A 434 -24.10 31.45 -16.15
N PRO A 435 -25.29 31.25 -15.56
CA PRO A 435 -25.94 29.95 -15.52
C PRO A 435 -26.80 29.69 -16.77
N ALA A 436 -26.76 28.44 -17.25
CA ALA A 436 -27.52 27.95 -18.39
C ALA A 436 -29.01 27.74 -18.05
N LYS A 437 -29.89 28.18 -18.96
CA LYS A 437 -31.35 28.00 -18.93
C LYS A 437 -31.74 26.55 -19.22
N LYS A 438 -32.66 26.03 -18.39
CA LYS A 438 -33.47 24.82 -18.63
C LYS A 438 -34.35 25.00 -19.87
N ALA A 439 -34.37 23.98 -20.74
CA ALA A 439 -35.41 23.78 -21.73
C ALA A 439 -36.20 22.51 -21.37
N ALA A 440 -37.52 22.65 -21.23
CA ALA A 440 -38.48 21.57 -21.06
C ALA A 440 -38.93 21.03 -22.44
N PRO A 441 -39.44 19.79 -22.53
CA PRO A 441 -39.74 19.14 -23.81
C PRO A 441 -41.10 19.55 -24.35
N LYS A 442 -41.25 19.53 -25.68
CA LYS A 442 -42.54 19.55 -26.37
C LYS A 442 -42.72 18.23 -27.13
N LYS A 443 -43.81 17.54 -26.74
CA LYS A 443 -44.66 16.57 -27.43
C LYS A 443 -44.02 15.48 -28.28
#